data_AF-A0A0N1AM57-F1
#
_entry.id   AF-A0A0N1AM57-F1
#
_cell.length_a   1.000
_cell.length_b   1.000
_cell.length_c   1.000
_cell.angle_alpha   90.00
_cell.angle_beta   90.00
_cell.angle_gamma   90.00
#
_symmetry.space_group_name_H-M   'P 1'
#
loop_
_entity.id
_entity.type
_entity.pdbx_description
1 polymer ?
#
loop_
_entity_poly.entity_id
_entity_poly.type
_entity_poly.pdbx_seq_one_letter_code
_entity_poly.pdbx_strand_id
1 'polypeptide(L)'
;MLAIAFGIAANGMTVTAAHADEFSFTATNSTNTAITQLLVSEDKAEWGYFDIGSGIKPGETVDLAWDQSTNGDNCTQWVKAAYADGSESEPTKFDFCESGLELEF
;
A
#
# COMPACT_ATOMS: atom_id res chain seq x y z
N MET A 1 -14.96 -36.29 51.41
CA MET A 1 -13.91 -35.56 50.67
C MET A 1 -13.66 -36.32 49.37
N LEU A 2 -14.28 -35.90 48.27
CA LEU A 2 -13.73 -36.03 46.92
C LEU A 2 -14.58 -35.16 45.98
N ALA A 3 -14.10 -33.94 45.75
CA ALA A 3 -14.60 -33.06 44.71
C ALA A 3 -14.06 -33.58 43.38
N ILE A 4 -14.90 -33.72 42.36
CA ILE A 4 -14.45 -33.78 40.97
C ILE A 4 -15.44 -32.98 40.12
N ALA A 5 -15.02 -31.77 39.76
CA ALA A 5 -15.62 -30.96 38.71
C ALA A 5 -14.92 -31.30 37.38
N PHE A 6 -15.72 -31.58 36.34
CA PHE A 6 -15.34 -31.52 34.93
C PHE A 6 -16.53 -30.82 34.26
N GLY A 7 -16.43 -29.67 33.60
CA GLY A 7 -15.37 -29.20 32.72
C GLY A 7 -16.03 -28.99 31.36
N ILE A 8 -16.86 -27.95 31.20
CA ILE A 8 -17.37 -27.55 29.88
C ILE A 8 -16.33 -26.60 29.29
N ALA A 9 -15.50 -27.15 28.41
CA ALA A 9 -14.62 -26.36 27.56
C ALA A 9 -15.48 -25.47 26.66
N ALA A 10 -15.48 -24.17 26.94
CA ALA A 10 -15.96 -23.17 26.01
C ALA A 10 -15.02 -23.21 24.80
N ASN A 11 -15.51 -23.76 23.68
CA ASN A 11 -14.86 -23.64 22.39
C ASN A 11 -14.95 -22.17 21.98
N GLY A 12 -13.97 -21.39 22.44
CA GLY A 12 -13.75 -20.04 21.95
C GLY A 12 -13.41 -20.13 20.47
N MET A 13 -14.34 -19.66 19.63
CA MET A 13 -14.01 -19.27 18.27
C MET A 13 -13.05 -18.09 18.38
N THR A 14 -11.75 -18.38 18.40
CA THR A 14 -10.74 -17.37 18.12
C THR A 14 -10.81 -17.10 16.63
N VAL A 15 -11.62 -16.10 16.26
CA VAL A 15 -11.47 -15.44 14.98
C VAL A 15 -10.12 -14.72 15.05
N THR A 16 -9.05 -15.38 14.64
CA THR A 16 -7.81 -14.69 14.31
C THR A 16 -8.05 -13.99 12.99
N ALA A 17 -8.73 -12.84 13.02
CA ALA A 17 -8.43 -11.78 12.08
C ALA A 17 -7.03 -11.28 12.46
N ALA A 18 -6.01 -12.06 12.07
CA ALA A 18 -4.66 -11.54 12.02
C ALA A 18 -4.70 -10.56 10.86
N HIS A 19 -4.87 -9.29 11.22
CA HIS A 19 -4.78 -8.16 10.31
C HIS A 19 -3.52 -8.35 9.47
N ALA A 20 -3.68 -8.34 8.16
CA ALA A 20 -2.57 -7.97 7.30
C ALA A 20 -2.10 -6.61 7.85
N ASP A 21 -0.93 -6.56 8.48
CA ASP A 21 -0.17 -5.32 8.56
C ASP A 21 0.23 -5.00 7.11
N GLU A 22 -0.75 -4.63 6.29
CA GLU A 22 -0.59 -4.15 4.92
C GLU A 22 0.50 -3.09 4.97
N PHE A 23 1.57 -3.25 4.17
CA PHE A 23 2.56 -2.19 4.09
C PHE A 23 1.84 -1.00 3.47
N SER A 24 1.52 0.00 4.29
CA SER A 24 0.87 1.21 3.82
C SER A 24 1.91 2.27 3.54
N PHE A 25 1.64 3.04 2.49
CA PHE A 25 2.40 4.23 2.14
C PHE A 25 1.42 5.36 1.85
N THR A 26 1.86 6.59 2.04
CA THR A 26 1.10 7.76 1.63
C THR A 26 1.60 8.27 0.29
N ALA A 27 0.70 8.82 -0.51
CA ALA A 27 1.03 9.54 -1.72
C ALA A 27 0.40 10.93 -1.69
N THR A 28 1.24 11.97 -1.73
CA THR A 28 0.86 13.38 -1.70
C THR A 28 1.09 14.02 -3.06
N ASN A 29 0.04 14.68 -3.58
CA ASN A 29 0.16 15.49 -4.78
C ASN A 29 0.48 16.95 -4.40
N SER A 30 1.75 17.33 -4.45
CA SER A 30 2.18 18.71 -4.17
C SER A 30 2.08 19.62 -5.41
N THR A 31 1.73 19.05 -6.56
CA THR A 31 1.57 19.77 -7.83
C THR A 31 0.20 20.47 -7.95
N ASN A 32 0.03 21.24 -9.03
CA ASN A 32 -1.25 21.89 -9.38
C ASN A 32 -2.12 21.06 -10.35
N THR A 33 -1.69 19.86 -10.75
CA THR A 33 -2.42 18.98 -11.67
C THR A 33 -2.82 17.70 -10.94
N ALA A 34 -4.05 17.23 -11.13
CA ALA A 34 -4.49 15.99 -10.49
C ALA A 34 -3.67 14.78 -10.99
N ILE A 35 -3.27 13.91 -10.07
CA ILE A 35 -2.69 12.60 -10.39
C ILE A 35 -3.84 11.66 -10.72
N THR A 36 -3.77 11.01 -11.87
CA THR A 36 -4.79 10.07 -12.37
C THR A 36 -4.36 8.62 -12.24
N GLN A 37 -3.05 8.34 -12.22
CA GLN A 37 -2.49 7.02 -11.94
C GLN A 37 -1.14 7.16 -11.21
N LEU A 38 -0.87 6.24 -10.28
CA LEU A 38 0.48 5.99 -9.78
C LEU A 38 0.99 4.72 -10.45
N LEU A 39 2.08 4.85 -11.20
CA LEU A 39 2.68 3.78 -11.98
C LEU A 39 3.87 3.21 -11.22
N VAL A 40 4.01 1.88 -11.23
CA VAL A 40 5.08 1.17 -10.50
C VAL A 40 5.78 0.17 -11.41
N SER A 41 7.10 0.02 -11.26
CA SER A 41 7.93 -0.84 -12.10
C SER A 41 9.22 -1.28 -11.40
N GLU A 42 9.65 -2.52 -11.65
CA GLU A 42 10.93 -3.03 -11.17
C GLU A 42 12.12 -2.52 -12.02
N ASP A 43 11.91 -2.38 -13.33
CA ASP A 43 12.98 -2.23 -14.33
C ASP A 43 12.83 -0.99 -15.25
N LYS A 44 11.72 -0.26 -15.12
CA LYS A 44 11.27 0.87 -15.97
C LYS A 44 10.86 0.51 -17.40
N ALA A 45 10.82 -0.78 -17.75
CA ALA A 45 10.36 -1.25 -19.05
C ALA A 45 8.86 -1.55 -19.04
N GLU A 46 8.39 -2.27 -18.02
CA GLU A 46 6.98 -2.62 -17.83
C GLU A 46 6.42 -1.92 -16.59
N TRP A 47 5.21 -1.35 -16.71
CA TRP A 47 4.60 -0.54 -15.65
C TRP A 47 3.24 -1.10 -15.24
N GLY A 48 3.11 -1.47 -13.97
CA GLY A 48 1.83 -1.65 -13.31
C GLY A 48 1.28 -0.34 -12.78
N TYR A 49 0.14 -0.38 -12.09
CA TYR A 49 -0.44 0.80 -11.45
C TYR A 49 -1.11 0.46 -10.13
N PHE A 50 -1.12 1.42 -9.21
CA PHE A 50 -1.96 1.38 -8.03
C PHE A 50 -3.36 1.89 -8.36
N ASP A 51 -4.38 1.25 -7.79
CA ASP A 51 -5.74 1.79 -7.80
C ASP A 51 -5.82 2.94 -6.79
N ILE A 52 -5.97 4.16 -7.31
CA ILE A 52 -6.14 5.40 -6.54
C ILE A 52 -7.55 5.98 -6.71
N GLY A 53 -8.52 5.17 -7.16
CA GLY A 53 -9.91 5.56 -7.38
C GLY A 53 -10.03 6.70 -8.40
N SER A 54 -10.61 7.82 -7.98
CA SER A 54 -10.79 9.00 -8.84
C SER A 54 -9.52 9.84 -9.05
N GLY A 55 -8.38 9.42 -8.51
CA GLY A 55 -7.13 10.16 -8.54
C GLY A 55 -6.89 11.02 -7.28
N ILE A 56 -5.70 11.62 -7.22
CA ILE A 56 -5.24 12.47 -6.11
C ILE A 56 -5.25 13.93 -6.59
N LYS A 57 -6.15 14.74 -6.00
CA LYS A 57 -6.27 16.16 -6.38
C LYS A 57 -5.05 16.96 -5.88
N PRO A 58 -4.79 18.15 -6.46
CA PRO A 58 -3.77 19.06 -5.94
C PRO A 58 -3.90 19.29 -4.43
N GLY A 59 -2.80 19.11 -3.70
CA GLY A 59 -2.70 19.28 -2.26
C GLY A 59 -3.27 18.16 -1.40
N GLU A 60 -3.77 17.07 -2.00
CA GLU A 60 -4.32 15.93 -1.26
C GLU A 60 -3.27 14.85 -1.02
N THR A 61 -3.46 14.10 0.07
CA THR A 61 -2.69 12.90 0.43
C THR A 61 -3.66 11.73 0.52
N VAL A 62 -3.27 10.58 -0.01
CA VAL A 62 -4.04 9.33 0.12
C VAL A 62 -3.19 8.24 0.74
N ASP A 63 -3.83 7.38 1.53
CA ASP A 63 -3.24 6.14 2.06
C ASP A 63 -3.45 5.01 1.05
N LEU A 64 -2.37 4.29 0.73
CA LEU A 64 -2.37 3.18 -0.21
C LEU A 64 -1.78 1.95 0.45
N ALA A 65 -2.36 0.78 0.16
CA ALA A 65 -1.86 -0.49 0.62
C ALA A 65 -0.99 -1.14 -0.47
N TRP A 66 0.16 -1.64 -0.07
CA TRP A 66 1.01 -2.54 -0.86
C TRP A 66 0.73 -3.98 -0.44
N ASP A 67 0.33 -4.80 -1.40
CA ASP A 67 0.01 -6.21 -1.15
C ASP A 67 1.28 -6.98 -0.76
N GLN A 68 1.27 -7.60 0.40
CA GLN A 68 2.41 -8.36 0.91
C GLN A 68 2.75 -9.59 0.06
N SER A 69 1.86 -10.08 -0.80
CA SER A 69 2.13 -11.25 -1.66
C SER A 69 3.23 -11.00 -2.68
N THR A 70 3.57 -9.72 -2.96
CA THR A 70 4.72 -9.33 -3.79
C THR A 70 6.02 -9.14 -3.00
N ASN A 71 6.01 -9.31 -1.67
CA ASN A 71 7.21 -9.12 -0.81
C ASN A 71 8.24 -10.27 -0.89
N GLY A 72 8.04 -11.24 -1.78
CA GLY A 72 9.09 -12.19 -2.19
C GLY A 72 10.02 -11.62 -3.28
N ASP A 73 9.63 -10.52 -3.92
CA ASP A 73 10.35 -9.82 -4.98
C ASP A 73 11.08 -8.57 -4.45
N ASN A 74 11.74 -7.85 -5.35
CA ASN A 74 12.58 -6.69 -5.02
C ASN A 74 11.70 -5.55 -4.45
N CYS A 75 11.69 -5.34 -3.13
CA CYS A 75 10.93 -4.24 -2.48
C CYS A 75 11.25 -2.84 -3.05
N THR A 76 12.39 -2.71 -3.72
CA THR A 76 12.83 -1.46 -4.31
C THR A 76 12.22 -1.25 -5.69
N GLN A 77 11.18 -0.44 -5.77
CA GLN A 77 10.39 -0.21 -6.98
C GLN A 77 10.57 1.23 -7.50
N TRP A 78 10.49 1.40 -8.82
CA TRP A 78 10.36 2.71 -9.44
C TRP A 78 8.91 3.14 -9.45
N VAL A 79 8.64 4.38 -9.07
CA VAL A 79 7.30 4.96 -9.07
C VAL A 79 7.31 6.28 -9.84
N LYS A 80 6.25 6.53 -10.61
CA LYS A 80 5.97 7.82 -11.23
C LYS A 80 4.46 8.12 -11.20
N ALA A 81 4.10 9.39 -11.26
CA ALA A 81 2.71 9.84 -11.38
C ALA A 81 2.36 10.14 -12.84
N ALA A 82 1.16 9.76 -13.27
CA ALA A 82 0.56 10.24 -14.51
C ALA A 82 -0.50 11.29 -14.19
N TYR A 83 -0.38 12.46 -14.80
CA TYR A 83 -1.20 13.63 -14.49
C TYR A 83 -2.36 13.81 -15.47
N ALA A 84 -3.41 14.52 -15.04
CA ALA A 84 -4.61 14.78 -15.84
C ALA A 84 -4.35 15.63 -17.11
N ASP A 85 -3.22 16.32 -17.19
CA ASP A 85 -2.78 17.06 -18.39
C ASP A 85 -2.05 16.17 -19.41
N GLY A 86 -1.87 14.88 -19.09
CA GLY A 86 -1.19 13.90 -19.92
C GLY A 86 0.33 13.84 -19.73
N SER A 87 0.90 14.66 -18.84
CA SER A 87 2.31 14.55 -18.47
C SER A 87 2.55 13.45 -17.42
N GLU A 88 3.82 13.08 -17.22
CA GLU A 88 4.26 12.14 -16.20
C GLU A 88 5.40 12.73 -15.37
N SER A 89 5.52 12.33 -14.11
CA SER A 89 6.68 12.67 -13.28
C SER A 89 7.92 11.89 -13.72
N GLU A 90 9.11 12.36 -13.33
CA GLU A 90 10.30 11.53 -13.42
C GLU A 90 10.15 10.29 -12.52
N PRO A 91 10.60 9.09 -12.97
CA PRO A 91 10.65 7.90 -12.13
C PRO A 91 11.59 8.08 -10.94
N THR A 92 11.06 7.88 -9.75
CA THR A 92 11.83 7.87 -8.50
C THR A 92 11.80 6.49 -7.89
N LYS A 93 12.93 6.05 -7.32
CA LYS A 93 13.03 4.72 -6.73
C LYS A 93 12.74 4.78 -5.23
N PHE A 94 11.86 3.90 -4.75
CA PHE A 94 11.44 3.83 -3.35
C PHE A 94 11.62 2.42 -2.81
N ASP A 95 11.83 2.30 -1.50
CA ASP A 95 11.91 1.02 -0.80
C ASP A 95 10.62 0.78 -0.01
N PHE A 96 9.77 -0.11 -0.53
CA PHE A 96 8.49 -0.46 0.08
C PHE A 96 8.62 -1.44 1.25
N CYS A 97 9.84 -1.93 1.55
CA CYS A 97 10.10 -2.70 2.76
C CYS A 97 10.18 -1.80 4.01
N GLU A 98 10.30 -0.48 3.84
CA GLU A 98 10.26 0.47 4.96
C GLU A 98 8.81 0.79 5.37
N SER A 99 8.56 0.89 6.68
CA SER A 99 7.25 1.26 7.21
C SER A 99 7.05 2.77 7.14
N GLY A 100 5.85 3.21 6.78
CA GLY A 100 5.50 4.64 6.77
C GLY A 100 6.17 5.40 5.63
N LEU A 101 6.33 4.75 4.48
CA LEU A 101 6.86 5.36 3.28
C LEU A 101 5.93 6.50 2.81
N GLU A 102 6.52 7.65 2.48
CA GLU A 102 5.79 8.82 1.99
C GLU A 102 6.30 9.18 0.59
N LEU A 103 5.39 9.22 -0.38
CA LEU A 103 5.66 9.60 -1.76
C LEU A 103 5.14 11.01 -1.98
N GLU A 104 6.01 11.91 -2.42
CA GLU A 104 5.65 13.28 -2.78
C GLU A 104 5.93 13.52 -4.26
N PHE A 105 4.95 14.09 -4.96
CA PHE A 105 4.97 14.37 -6.40
C PHE A 105 4.77 15.85 -6.67
#